data_AF-A0A552RHP7-F1
#
_entry.id   AF-A0A552RHP7-F1
#
_cell.length_a   1.000
_cell.length_b   1.000
_cell.length_c   1.000
_cell.angle_alpha   90.00
_cell.angle_beta   90.00
_cell.angle_gamma   90.00
#
_symmetry.space_group_name_H-M   'P 1'
#
loop_
_entity.id
_entity.type
_entity.pdbx_description
1 polymer ?
#
loop_
_entity_poly.entity_id
_entity_poly.type
_entity_poly.pdbx_seq_one_letter_code
_entity_poly.pdbx_strand_id
1 'polypeptide(L)'
;MGAGDHVGIRAGARDTGAGPEPAAAAAAPDAARHQPGARLADRVLRRVRRGPYDLRRSPARPGDPAGGRSAGPGSPLQRGPAAAAADLASELAGAAFSPGTDLPVRFGLVVDGDEVRSLAVAYSHLVFDAFSHSLVSGFLERSLEGAAVETPHVRDLVRREATDRMRERSEAALSQWSSALSALPPGRGFRLPSAGSYTEWALHSREAAVAAQTVATRHRVNTSSVLLAALGAALRSVLADPPAALLLVASNRHHPDLAGFPGIALQIGLHVIPPAGGEGTVHEYLRSTQDSAIRGYAKARYDTTRWRETLVAMTERGTAPDLSFYFNDARRSRGWDGLEHRAEELASWQPGDANVTAVASHRIRDATMFAYVLDGGPTARIHLVCDDAVIPPAQADAVLRGLAEYLVRRALAG
;
A
#
# COMPACT_ATOMS: atom_id res chain seq x y z
N MET A 1 17.33 8.95 -2.15
CA MET A 1 17.92 7.60 -2.28
C MET A 1 17.16 6.65 -1.38
N GLY A 2 16.32 5.81 -1.99
CA GLY A 2 15.55 4.75 -1.34
C GLY A 2 14.94 3.92 -2.46
N ALA A 3 15.55 2.78 -2.76
CA ALA A 3 15.19 1.88 -3.84
C ALA A 3 14.00 1.02 -3.43
N GLY A 4 13.07 0.79 -4.36
CA GLY A 4 11.94 -0.12 -4.20
C GLY A 4 12.35 -1.56 -4.48
N ASP A 5 11.89 -2.48 -3.63
CA ASP A 5 12.17 -3.92 -3.73
C ASP A 5 11.19 -4.65 -4.68
N HIS A 6 11.76 -5.57 -5.47
CA HIS A 6 11.04 -6.56 -6.26
C HIS A 6 11.31 -7.98 -5.73
N VAL A 7 10.25 -8.74 -5.51
CA VAL A 7 10.28 -10.16 -5.13
C VAL A 7 10.14 -11.03 -6.39
N GLY A 8 11.12 -11.90 -6.67
CA GLY A 8 11.09 -12.88 -7.76
C GLY A 8 10.85 -14.30 -7.25
N ILE A 9 9.90 -15.02 -7.85
CA ILE A 9 9.62 -16.44 -7.60
C ILE A 9 10.23 -17.27 -8.74
N ARG A 10 11.07 -18.27 -8.40
CA ARG A 10 11.60 -19.28 -9.33
C ARG A 10 10.62 -20.45 -9.45
N ALA A 11 10.34 -20.90 -10.67
CA ALA A 11 9.72 -22.20 -10.94
C ALA A 11 10.73 -23.11 -11.64
N GLY A 12 10.90 -24.32 -11.09
CA GLY A 12 11.79 -25.36 -11.59
C GLY A 12 11.17 -26.15 -12.75
N ALA A 13 12.01 -26.47 -13.74
CA ALA A 13 11.68 -27.33 -14.87
C ALA A 13 11.73 -28.81 -14.47
N ARG A 14 10.81 -29.61 -15.02
CA ARG A 14 10.96 -31.06 -15.17
C ARG A 14 11.08 -31.42 -16.65
N ASP A 15 11.99 -32.34 -16.86
CA ASP A 15 12.46 -32.96 -18.08
C ASP A 15 11.49 -34.07 -18.56
N THR A 16 11.29 -34.19 -19.88
CA THR A 16 11.03 -35.45 -20.60
C THR A 16 11.37 -35.26 -22.08
N GLY A 17 12.23 -36.14 -22.62
CA GLY A 17 12.86 -36.02 -23.93
C GLY A 17 12.24 -36.82 -25.10
N ALA A 18 12.85 -36.59 -26.28
CA ALA A 18 12.96 -37.38 -27.53
C ALA A 18 11.66 -37.97 -28.16
N GLY A 19 11.19 -37.56 -29.36
CA GLY A 19 11.76 -37.72 -30.72
C GLY A 19 11.29 -39.04 -31.37
N PRO A 20 11.02 -39.20 -32.70
CA PRO A 20 11.49 -38.42 -33.87
C PRO A 20 10.45 -38.09 -34.99
N GLU A 21 10.91 -37.33 -35.99
CA GLU A 21 10.34 -36.85 -37.29
C GLU A 21 10.19 -37.93 -38.40
N PRO A 22 9.83 -37.64 -39.70
CA PRO A 22 9.04 -36.55 -40.33
C PRO A 22 8.06 -37.02 -41.46
N ALA A 23 7.18 -36.15 -41.97
CA ALA A 23 6.67 -36.23 -43.37
C ALA A 23 6.11 -34.90 -43.92
N ALA A 24 6.82 -34.36 -44.92
CA ALA A 24 6.43 -33.61 -46.12
C ALA A 24 5.19 -32.67 -46.17
N ALA A 25 5.50 -31.38 -46.30
CA ALA A 25 5.12 -30.45 -47.38
C ALA A 25 3.64 -30.21 -47.74
N ALA A 26 3.16 -29.00 -47.41
CA ALA A 26 2.32 -28.20 -48.29
C ALA A 26 2.61 -26.71 -48.06
N ALA A 27 3.01 -26.02 -49.12
CA ALA A 27 3.34 -24.59 -49.12
C ALA A 27 2.07 -23.72 -49.02
N ALA A 28 2.12 -22.69 -48.18
CA ALA A 28 1.17 -21.58 -48.11
C ALA A 28 1.87 -20.33 -47.50
N PRO A 29 1.37 -19.12 -47.75
CA PRO A 29 2.17 -17.98 -48.18
C PRO A 29 2.80 -17.15 -47.05
N ASP A 30 3.81 -16.39 -47.47
CA ASP A 30 4.58 -15.35 -46.79
C ASP A 30 3.80 -14.57 -45.71
N ALA A 31 3.87 -15.06 -44.46
CA ALA A 31 3.37 -14.37 -43.28
C ALA A 31 4.52 -13.60 -42.64
N ALA A 32 4.74 -12.38 -43.14
CA ALA A 32 5.48 -11.34 -42.44
C ALA A 32 4.99 -11.27 -40.99
N ARG A 33 5.88 -11.67 -40.08
CA ARG A 33 5.73 -11.72 -38.63
C ARG A 33 5.01 -10.48 -38.10
N HIS A 34 3.74 -10.63 -37.76
CA HIS A 34 3.01 -9.67 -36.94
C HIS A 34 3.58 -9.73 -35.52
N GLN A 35 4.52 -8.83 -35.20
CA GLN A 35 4.99 -8.61 -33.84
C GLN A 35 4.09 -7.57 -33.15
N PRO A 36 3.32 -7.94 -32.12
CA PRO A 36 2.46 -7.01 -31.38
C PRO A 36 3.23 -5.84 -30.73
N GLY A 37 4.50 -6.05 -30.39
CA GLY A 37 5.34 -5.06 -29.70
C GLY A 37 5.77 -3.86 -30.55
N ALA A 38 6.03 -4.05 -31.84
CA ALA A 38 6.34 -2.95 -32.77
C ALA A 38 5.17 -1.95 -32.88
N ARG A 39 3.92 -2.43 -32.77
CA ARG A 39 2.72 -1.58 -32.77
C ARG A 39 2.56 -0.80 -31.48
N LEU A 40 3.05 -1.28 -30.34
CA LEU A 40 2.96 -0.57 -29.06
C LEU A 40 3.96 0.59 -29.02
N ALA A 41 5.22 0.34 -29.42
CA ALA A 41 6.25 1.37 -29.52
C ALA A 41 5.83 2.52 -30.45
N ASP A 42 5.34 2.19 -31.65
CA ASP A 42 4.85 3.18 -32.60
C ASP A 42 3.63 3.95 -32.09
N ARG A 43 2.71 3.29 -31.36
CA ARG A 43 1.53 3.96 -30.79
C ARG A 43 1.90 4.88 -29.62
N VAL A 44 2.77 4.43 -28.72
CA VAL A 44 3.32 5.27 -27.64
C VAL A 44 4.04 6.47 -28.23
N LEU A 45 4.97 6.26 -29.17
CA LEU A 45 5.77 7.33 -29.76
C LEU A 45 4.94 8.29 -30.61
N ARG A 46 3.99 7.81 -31.42
CA ARG A 46 3.10 8.68 -32.23
C ARG A 46 2.15 9.51 -31.36
N ARG A 47 1.64 8.94 -30.26
CA ARG A 47 0.68 9.64 -29.39
C ARG A 47 1.38 10.63 -28.46
N VAL A 48 2.58 10.31 -27.97
CA VAL A 48 3.38 11.26 -27.19
C VAL A 48 3.87 12.42 -28.04
N ARG A 49 4.32 12.19 -29.29
CA ARG A 49 4.71 13.27 -30.22
C ARG A 49 3.59 14.26 -30.57
N ARG A 50 2.32 13.91 -30.35
CA ARG A 50 1.16 14.77 -30.63
C ARG A 50 0.63 15.50 -29.38
N GLY A 51 1.14 15.19 -28.18
CA GLY A 51 0.81 15.90 -26.95
C GLY A 51 1.86 16.96 -26.59
N PRO A 52 1.62 17.82 -25.58
CA PRO A 52 2.58 18.82 -25.11
C PRO A 52 3.79 18.20 -24.36
N TYR A 53 4.00 16.89 -24.49
CA TYR A 53 4.96 16.12 -23.70
C TYR A 53 6.27 15.97 -24.48
N ASP A 54 7.32 16.64 -24.04
CA ASP A 54 8.65 16.56 -24.66
C ASP A 54 9.35 15.24 -24.25
N LEU A 55 9.18 14.17 -25.03
CA LEU A 55 10.05 13.00 -24.94
C LEU A 55 11.31 13.24 -25.78
N ARG A 56 12.34 13.82 -25.14
CA ARG A 56 13.69 13.82 -25.72
C ARG A 56 14.28 12.42 -25.64
N ARG A 57 14.60 11.83 -26.79
CA ARG A 57 15.60 10.76 -26.90
C ARG A 57 16.98 11.43 -26.73
N SER A 58 17.56 11.41 -25.53
CA SER A 58 18.95 11.86 -25.36
C SER A 58 19.90 10.67 -25.38
N PRO A 59 20.83 10.59 -26.35
CA PRO A 59 22.04 9.81 -26.16
C PRO A 59 22.86 10.45 -25.04
N ALA A 60 23.33 9.65 -24.09
CA ALA A 60 24.01 10.11 -22.89
C ALA A 60 25.25 10.97 -23.20
N ARG A 61 25.23 12.25 -22.80
CA ARG A 61 26.41 13.05 -22.44
C ARG A 61 26.07 14.02 -21.29
N PRO A 62 27.05 14.42 -20.46
CA PRO A 62 26.80 15.00 -19.14
C PRO A 62 26.60 16.52 -19.21
N GLY A 63 25.55 17.00 -18.52
CA GLY A 63 25.38 18.40 -18.10
C GLY A 63 24.31 19.21 -18.84
N ASP A 64 23.01 18.95 -18.57
CA ASP A 64 21.95 19.94 -18.21
C ASP A 64 20.57 19.22 -18.05
N PRO A 65 19.62 19.73 -17.24
CA PRO A 65 18.46 18.99 -16.77
C PRO A 65 17.19 19.27 -17.61
N ALA A 66 16.87 18.35 -18.51
CA ALA A 66 15.50 18.03 -18.96
C ALA A 66 15.64 16.93 -20.02
N GLY A 67 15.51 15.66 -19.64
CA GLY A 67 15.71 14.59 -20.61
C GLY A 67 15.32 13.22 -20.10
N GLY A 68 14.40 12.56 -20.81
CA GLY A 68 14.19 11.13 -20.70
C GLY A 68 15.50 10.39 -20.98
N ARG A 69 15.77 9.36 -20.18
CA ARG A 69 17.01 8.59 -20.23
C ARG A 69 16.75 7.19 -20.79
N SER A 70 17.67 6.73 -21.63
CA SER A 70 17.83 5.32 -22.03
C SER A 70 19.16 4.82 -21.45
N ALA A 71 19.16 3.70 -20.76
CA ALA A 71 20.35 3.14 -20.13
C ALA A 71 21.36 2.58 -21.17
N GLY A 72 22.65 2.89 -20.99
CA GLY A 72 23.79 2.30 -21.70
C GLY A 72 24.29 0.98 -21.09
N PRO A 73 25.34 0.35 -21.65
CA PRO A 73 25.56 -1.10 -21.58
C PRO A 73 26.16 -1.57 -20.25
N GLY A 74 25.27 -2.09 -19.41
CA GLY A 74 25.51 -3.10 -18.38
C GLY A 74 24.17 -3.81 -18.20
N SER A 75 23.79 -4.64 -19.19
CA SER A 75 22.39 -4.76 -19.62
C SER A 75 21.39 -5.17 -18.53
N PRO A 76 20.48 -4.26 -18.12
CA PRO A 76 19.32 -4.57 -17.26
C PRO A 76 18.41 -5.67 -17.81
N LEU A 77 18.49 -5.98 -19.11
CA LEU A 77 17.69 -7.03 -19.77
C LEU A 77 18.08 -8.45 -19.34
N GLN A 78 19.24 -8.69 -18.70
CA GLN A 78 19.57 -10.00 -18.16
C GLN A 78 18.57 -10.46 -17.06
N ARG A 79 17.94 -9.50 -16.37
CA ARG A 79 16.88 -9.76 -15.38
C ARG A 79 15.46 -9.66 -15.97
N GLY A 80 15.36 -9.44 -17.27
CA GLY A 80 14.11 -9.27 -18.02
C GLY A 80 13.62 -7.81 -18.07
N PRO A 81 12.75 -7.46 -19.06
CA PRO A 81 12.26 -6.09 -19.25
C PRO A 81 11.54 -5.47 -18.04
N ALA A 82 10.81 -6.28 -17.27
CA ALA A 82 10.09 -5.81 -16.08
C ALA A 82 11.04 -5.36 -14.97
N ALA A 83 12.14 -6.09 -14.74
CA ALA A 83 13.16 -5.71 -13.76
C ALA A 83 13.91 -4.44 -14.20
N ALA A 84 14.21 -4.32 -15.50
CA ALA A 84 14.79 -3.10 -16.05
C ALA A 84 13.87 -1.87 -15.88
N ALA A 85 12.55 -2.05 -16.07
CA ALA A 85 11.58 -0.98 -15.90
C ALA A 85 11.44 -0.56 -14.43
N ALA A 86 11.51 -1.53 -13.52
CA ALA A 86 11.57 -1.28 -12.09
C ALA A 86 12.79 -0.46 -11.67
N ASP A 87 13.98 -0.86 -12.12
CA ASP A 87 15.23 -0.13 -11.86
C ASP A 87 15.12 1.32 -12.36
N LEU A 88 14.62 1.50 -13.59
CA LEU A 88 14.42 2.82 -14.19
C LEU A 88 13.37 3.65 -13.45
N ALA A 89 12.26 3.05 -13.02
CA ALA A 89 11.25 3.73 -12.21
C ALA A 89 11.83 4.21 -10.88
N SER A 90 12.68 3.39 -10.24
CA SER A 90 13.41 3.74 -9.03
C SER A 90 14.38 4.90 -9.25
N GLU A 91 15.12 4.92 -10.38
CA GLU A 91 15.96 6.06 -10.76
C GLU A 91 15.12 7.34 -10.92
N LEU A 92 14.01 7.26 -11.67
CA LEU A 92 13.11 8.39 -11.93
C LEU A 92 12.47 8.96 -10.64
N ALA A 93 12.15 8.08 -9.69
CA ALA A 93 11.63 8.44 -8.38
C ALA A 93 12.72 8.98 -7.43
N GLY A 94 13.99 8.70 -7.72
CA GLY A 94 15.13 9.11 -6.88
C GLY A 94 15.38 10.62 -6.83
N ALA A 95 14.90 11.37 -7.82
CA ALA A 95 14.93 12.82 -7.85
C ALA A 95 13.61 13.41 -7.31
N ALA A 96 13.69 14.45 -6.48
CA ALA A 96 12.50 15.14 -5.99
C ALA A 96 11.68 15.74 -7.15
N PHE A 97 10.35 15.73 -7.02
CA PHE A 97 9.46 16.50 -7.90
C PHE A 97 9.38 17.93 -7.38
N SER A 98 9.46 18.91 -8.29
CA SER A 98 9.26 20.32 -7.97
C SER A 98 7.80 20.72 -8.23
N PRO A 99 6.96 20.89 -7.19
CA PRO A 99 5.56 21.25 -7.37
C PRO A 99 5.44 22.60 -8.07
N GLY A 100 4.58 22.69 -9.09
CA GLY A 100 4.36 23.93 -9.86
C GLY A 100 5.20 24.06 -11.12
N THR A 101 6.30 23.29 -11.25
CA THR A 101 7.12 23.25 -12.47
C THR A 101 7.10 21.87 -13.13
N ASP A 102 7.15 20.81 -12.33
CA ASP A 102 7.18 19.44 -12.84
C ASP A 102 5.75 18.92 -13.08
N LEU A 103 5.60 18.09 -14.10
CA LEU A 103 4.46 17.17 -14.13
C LEU A 103 4.56 16.22 -12.94
N PRO A 104 3.45 15.85 -12.29
CA PRO A 104 3.46 14.95 -11.12
C PRO A 104 3.73 13.48 -11.50
N VAL A 105 4.27 13.25 -12.70
CA VAL A 105 4.57 11.93 -13.26
C VAL A 105 5.78 12.03 -14.18
N ARG A 106 6.62 11.00 -14.17
CA ARG A 106 7.75 10.80 -15.08
C ARG A 106 7.65 9.43 -15.73
N PHE A 107 8.05 9.35 -16.98
CA PHE A 107 8.01 8.12 -17.78
C PHE A 107 9.40 7.76 -18.27
N GLY A 108 9.69 6.46 -18.33
CA GLY A 108 10.88 5.89 -18.93
C GLY A 108 10.51 4.71 -19.82
N LEU A 109 11.25 4.50 -20.92
CA LEU A 109 11.00 3.39 -21.84
C LEU A 109 12.17 2.40 -21.74
N VAL A 110 11.85 1.13 -21.50
CA VAL A 110 12.80 0.03 -21.66
C VAL A 110 12.69 -0.48 -23.08
N VAL A 111 13.78 -0.39 -23.83
CA VAL A 111 13.83 -0.74 -25.24
C VAL A 111 14.78 -1.91 -25.48
N ASP A 112 14.44 -2.75 -26.45
CA ASP A 112 15.25 -3.83 -26.99
C ASP A 112 15.29 -3.65 -28.52
N GLY A 113 16.39 -3.10 -29.03
CA GLY A 113 16.45 -2.54 -30.38
C GLY A 113 15.46 -1.38 -30.56
N ASP A 114 14.60 -1.48 -31.57
CA ASP A 114 13.53 -0.50 -31.84
C ASP A 114 12.20 -0.82 -31.13
N GLU A 115 12.15 -1.91 -30.36
CA GLU A 115 10.94 -2.36 -29.68
C GLU A 115 10.90 -1.86 -28.22
N VAL A 116 9.80 -1.22 -27.82
CA VAL A 116 9.54 -0.89 -26.40
C VAL A 116 9.02 -2.15 -25.72
N ARG A 117 9.79 -2.67 -24.77
CA ARG A 117 9.45 -3.88 -24.01
C ARG A 117 8.71 -3.58 -22.72
N SER A 118 8.94 -2.42 -22.11
CA SER A 118 8.31 -2.03 -20.85
C SER A 118 8.28 -0.51 -20.67
N LEU A 119 7.30 -0.03 -19.89
CA LEU A 119 7.15 1.36 -19.48
C LEU A 119 7.46 1.47 -17.99
N ALA A 120 8.43 2.29 -17.63
CA ALA A 120 8.70 2.71 -16.26
C ALA A 120 7.89 3.98 -15.96
N VAL A 121 7.24 4.03 -14.79
CA VAL A 121 6.49 5.21 -14.37
C VAL A 121 6.82 5.54 -12.92
N ALA A 122 7.12 6.81 -12.66
CA ALA A 122 7.29 7.36 -11.31
C ALA A 122 6.27 8.48 -11.09
N TYR A 123 5.57 8.46 -9.96
CA TYR A 123 4.53 9.42 -9.62
C TYR A 123 4.93 10.24 -8.40
N SER A 124 4.49 11.50 -8.36
CA SER A 124 4.52 12.29 -7.14
C SER A 124 3.40 11.82 -6.21
N HIS A 125 3.77 11.35 -5.02
CA HIS A 125 2.81 10.95 -3.98
C HIS A 125 2.02 12.15 -3.40
N LEU A 126 2.35 13.38 -3.80
CA LEU A 126 1.55 14.58 -3.53
C LEU A 126 0.27 14.65 -4.38
N VAL A 127 0.24 13.94 -5.52
CA VAL A 127 -0.90 13.96 -6.45
C VAL A 127 -1.56 12.60 -6.57
N PHE A 128 -0.80 11.52 -6.47
CA PHE A 128 -1.29 10.16 -6.66
C PHE A 128 -1.11 9.32 -5.39
N ASP A 129 -2.09 8.46 -5.12
CA ASP A 129 -1.97 7.39 -4.12
C ASP A 129 -1.73 6.01 -4.77
N ALA A 130 -1.45 5.00 -3.96
CA ALA A 130 -1.16 3.65 -4.46
C ALA A 130 -2.30 3.07 -5.32
N PHE A 131 -3.56 3.41 -5.04
CA PHE A 131 -4.70 2.98 -5.86
C PHE A 131 -4.74 3.73 -7.20
N SER A 132 -4.42 5.03 -7.19
CA SER A 132 -4.34 5.86 -8.38
C SER A 132 -3.38 5.29 -9.41
N HIS A 133 -2.29 4.65 -8.97
CA HIS A 133 -1.39 3.94 -9.88
C HIS A 133 -2.14 2.91 -10.75
N SER A 134 -3.04 2.11 -10.16
CA SER A 134 -3.80 1.11 -10.92
C SER A 134 -4.80 1.75 -11.89
N LEU A 135 -5.43 2.86 -11.48
CA LEU A 135 -6.34 3.61 -12.37
C LEU A 135 -5.58 4.20 -13.56
N VAL A 136 -4.45 4.85 -13.29
CA VAL A 136 -3.63 5.48 -14.33
C VAL A 136 -3.05 4.44 -15.28
N SER A 137 -2.56 3.29 -14.77
CA SER A 137 -2.09 2.21 -15.63
C SER A 137 -3.20 1.70 -16.56
N GLY A 138 -4.41 1.46 -16.04
CA GLY A 138 -5.55 1.08 -16.89
C GLY A 138 -5.97 2.17 -17.89
N PHE A 139 -5.83 3.45 -17.54
CA PHE A 139 -6.05 4.57 -18.46
C PHE A 139 -5.01 4.61 -19.58
N LEU A 140 -3.74 4.36 -19.25
CA LEU A 140 -2.66 4.30 -20.22
C LEU A 140 -2.86 3.13 -21.19
N GLU A 141 -3.17 1.94 -20.69
CA GLU A 141 -3.44 0.75 -21.52
C GLU A 141 -4.56 1.03 -22.54
N ARG A 142 -5.73 1.49 -22.07
CA ARG A 142 -6.86 1.84 -22.96
C ARG A 142 -6.51 2.94 -23.96
N SER A 143 -5.76 3.94 -23.52
CA SER A 143 -5.30 5.03 -24.41
C SER A 143 -4.35 4.50 -25.50
N LEU A 144 -3.51 3.53 -25.19
CA LEU A 144 -2.61 2.91 -26.17
C LEU A 144 -3.36 2.01 -27.15
N GLU A 145 -4.49 1.45 -26.73
CA GLU A 145 -5.41 0.71 -27.60
C GLU A 145 -6.26 1.61 -28.51
N GLY A 146 -6.21 2.93 -28.30
CA GLY A 146 -6.97 3.89 -29.10
C GLY A 146 -8.31 4.29 -28.48
N ALA A 147 -8.69 3.72 -27.34
CA ALA A 147 -9.94 4.06 -26.67
C ALA A 147 -9.88 5.48 -26.09
N ALA A 148 -11.04 6.14 -26.08
CA ALA A 148 -11.23 7.34 -25.30
C ALA A 148 -11.24 6.99 -23.81
N VAL A 149 -10.59 7.82 -22.99
CA VAL A 149 -10.57 7.66 -21.54
C VAL A 149 -11.14 8.92 -20.93
N GLU A 150 -12.32 8.80 -20.33
CA GLU A 150 -12.87 9.85 -19.49
C GLU A 150 -12.31 9.71 -18.08
N THR A 151 -11.85 10.82 -17.51
CA THR A 151 -11.36 10.86 -16.12
C THR A 151 -12.11 11.95 -15.36
N PRO A 152 -12.50 11.69 -14.10
CA PRO A 152 -13.09 12.73 -13.27
C PRO A 152 -12.12 13.91 -13.13
N HIS A 153 -12.57 15.13 -13.41
CA HIS A 153 -11.73 16.31 -13.29
C HIS A 153 -11.61 16.74 -11.82
N VAL A 154 -10.37 17.03 -11.38
CA VAL A 154 -10.10 17.53 -10.02
C VAL A 154 -10.91 18.79 -9.68
N ARG A 155 -11.20 19.64 -10.67
CA ARG A 155 -12.01 20.86 -10.48
C ARG A 155 -13.44 20.54 -10.04
N ASP A 156 -14.01 19.45 -10.51
CA ASP A 156 -15.36 19.04 -10.12
C ASP A 156 -15.38 18.49 -8.70
N LEU A 157 -14.33 17.75 -8.31
CA LEU A 157 -14.15 17.33 -6.92
C LEU A 157 -14.03 18.54 -5.99
N VAL A 158 -13.17 19.51 -6.32
CA VAL A 158 -13.00 20.75 -5.54
C VAL A 158 -14.32 21.51 -5.39
N ARG A 159 -15.09 21.68 -6.48
CA ARG A 159 -16.40 22.35 -6.42
C ARG A 159 -17.38 21.61 -5.51
N ARG A 160 -17.39 20.28 -5.54
CA ARG A 160 -18.26 19.46 -4.68
C ARG A 160 -17.86 19.56 -3.22
N GLU A 161 -16.56 19.51 -2.92
CA GLU A 161 -16.04 19.63 -1.56
C GLU A 161 -16.23 21.04 -0.99
N ALA A 162 -16.34 22.05 -1.83
CA ALA A 162 -16.69 23.42 -1.46
C ALA A 162 -18.19 23.66 -1.19
N THR A 163 -19.03 22.63 -1.11
CA THR A 163 -20.45 22.78 -0.73
C THR A 163 -20.64 22.86 0.79
N ASP A 164 -21.69 23.55 1.26
CA ASP A 164 -22.02 23.64 2.71
C ASP A 164 -22.16 22.26 3.34
N ARG A 165 -22.89 21.36 2.68
CA ARG A 165 -23.09 19.98 3.13
C ARG A 165 -21.76 19.25 3.37
N MET A 166 -20.76 19.46 2.52
CA MET A 166 -19.45 18.81 2.68
C MET A 166 -18.63 19.47 3.79
N ARG A 167 -18.73 20.79 3.97
CA ARG A 167 -18.15 21.50 5.13
C ARG A 167 -18.74 21.02 6.45
N GLU A 168 -20.06 20.99 6.57
CA GLU A 168 -20.76 20.51 7.76
C GLU A 168 -20.37 19.06 8.11
N ARG A 169 -20.29 18.18 7.10
CA ARG A 169 -19.84 16.80 7.31
C ARG A 169 -18.40 16.74 7.81
N SER A 170 -17.51 17.57 7.25
CA SER A 170 -16.12 17.68 7.70
C SER A 170 -16.05 18.15 9.16
N GLU A 171 -16.77 19.22 9.51
CA GLU A 171 -16.81 19.75 10.88
C GLU A 171 -17.36 18.73 11.88
N ALA A 172 -18.41 17.99 11.52
CA ALA A 172 -18.96 16.93 12.36
C ALA A 172 -17.98 15.77 12.58
N ALA A 173 -17.18 15.42 11.55
CA ALA A 173 -16.12 14.42 11.70
C ALA A 173 -15.02 14.92 12.65
N LEU A 174 -14.52 16.14 12.45
CA LEU A 174 -13.46 16.74 13.26
C LEU A 174 -13.88 16.98 14.71
N SER A 175 -15.13 17.42 14.95
CA SER A 175 -15.68 17.59 16.28
C SER A 175 -15.70 16.26 17.05
N GLN A 176 -16.20 15.19 16.42
CA GLN A 176 -16.22 13.87 17.06
C GLN A 176 -14.80 13.38 17.38
N TRP A 177 -13.86 13.56 16.46
CA TRP A 177 -12.48 13.14 16.69
C TRP A 177 -11.83 13.94 17.82
N SER A 178 -12.05 15.25 17.85
CA SER A 178 -11.56 16.09 18.93
C SER A 178 -12.08 15.62 20.28
N SER A 179 -13.38 15.35 20.40
CA SER A 179 -13.97 14.78 21.62
C SER A 179 -13.39 13.42 21.98
N ALA A 180 -13.18 12.53 21.00
CA ALA A 180 -12.59 11.22 21.24
C ALA A 180 -11.14 11.33 21.72
N LEU A 181 -10.33 12.20 21.11
CA LEU A 181 -8.93 12.42 21.49
C LEU A 181 -8.80 13.07 22.87
N SER A 182 -9.69 14.00 23.23
CA SER A 182 -9.68 14.63 24.57
C SER A 182 -9.96 13.66 25.71
N ALA A 183 -10.53 12.48 25.43
CA ALA A 183 -10.73 11.43 26.42
C ALA A 183 -9.53 10.48 26.57
N LEU A 184 -8.50 10.63 25.72
CA LEU A 184 -7.29 9.80 25.76
C LEU A 184 -6.21 10.46 26.64
N PRO A 185 -5.30 9.67 27.23
CA PRO A 185 -4.17 10.23 27.95
C PRO A 185 -3.30 11.10 27.01
N PRO A 186 -2.79 12.26 27.48
CA PRO A 186 -1.82 13.04 26.73
C PRO A 186 -0.57 12.22 26.40
N GLY A 187 0.01 12.48 25.24
CA GLY A 187 1.19 11.78 24.74
C GLY A 187 2.05 12.68 23.86
N ARG A 188 2.72 12.08 22.88
CA ARG A 188 3.67 12.79 22.01
C ARG A 188 3.02 13.66 20.93
N GLY A 189 1.69 13.62 20.80
CA GLY A 189 0.97 14.33 19.75
C GLY A 189 1.19 13.73 18.36
N PHE A 190 1.03 14.58 17.35
CA PHE A 190 1.34 14.24 15.95
C PHE A 190 2.83 14.46 15.66
N ARG A 191 3.45 13.52 14.95
CA ARG A 191 4.88 13.54 14.65
C ARG A 191 5.13 14.00 13.21
N LEU A 192 6.05 14.94 13.04
CA LEU A 192 6.56 15.31 11.72
C LEU A 192 7.60 14.29 11.24
N PRO A 193 7.83 14.16 9.91
CA PRO A 193 8.92 13.36 9.39
C PRO A 193 10.25 13.73 10.08
N SER A 194 10.87 12.75 10.74
CA SER A 194 12.14 12.92 11.45
C SER A 194 13.17 11.92 10.96
N ALA A 195 14.44 12.33 10.96
CA ALA A 195 15.54 11.41 10.72
C ALA A 195 15.71 10.44 11.91
N GLY A 196 16.06 9.19 11.63
CA GLY A 196 16.20 8.14 12.64
C GLY A 196 16.62 6.80 12.03
N SER A 197 16.67 5.76 12.87
CA SER A 197 16.77 4.37 12.43
C SER A 197 15.38 3.76 12.50
N TYR A 198 14.89 3.29 11.36
CA TYR A 198 13.59 2.67 11.28
C TYR A 198 13.69 1.31 10.64
N THR A 199 13.49 0.24 11.39
CA THR A 199 13.51 -1.11 10.85
C THR A 199 12.11 -1.55 10.43
N GLU A 200 12.02 -2.17 9.26
CA GLU A 200 10.81 -2.82 8.79
C GLU A 200 10.89 -4.32 9.00
N TRP A 201 9.87 -4.84 9.69
CA TRP A 201 9.68 -6.26 9.97
C TRP A 201 8.49 -6.79 9.21
N ALA A 202 8.58 -8.01 8.70
CA ALA A 202 7.49 -8.67 7.98
C ALA A 202 7.18 -10.04 8.59
N LEU A 203 5.90 -10.28 8.82
CA LEU A 203 5.31 -11.60 9.10
C LEU A 203 4.71 -12.16 7.81
N HIS A 204 5.14 -13.37 7.44
CA HIS A 204 4.55 -14.16 6.37
C HIS A 204 4.02 -15.47 6.96
N SER A 205 2.71 -15.58 7.19
CA SER A 205 2.12 -16.78 7.82
C SER A 205 0.78 -17.18 7.22
N ARG A 206 0.68 -18.44 6.81
CA ARG A 206 -0.59 -19.04 6.35
C ARG A 206 -1.51 -19.29 7.55
N GLU A 207 -0.94 -19.68 8.67
CA GLU A 207 -1.62 -20.00 9.92
C GLU A 207 -2.30 -18.76 10.48
N ALA A 208 -1.65 -17.60 10.41
CA ALA A 208 -2.26 -16.31 10.75
C ALA A 208 -3.45 -15.97 9.81
N ALA A 209 -3.35 -16.28 8.52
CA ALA A 209 -4.47 -16.09 7.57
C ALA A 209 -5.66 -17.01 7.89
N VAL A 210 -5.41 -18.30 8.09
CA VAL A 210 -6.42 -19.29 8.51
C VAL A 210 -7.08 -18.87 9.81
N ALA A 211 -6.28 -18.51 10.82
CA ALA A 211 -6.78 -18.11 12.12
C ALA A 211 -7.63 -16.83 12.04
N ALA A 212 -7.16 -15.81 11.32
CA ALA A 212 -7.91 -14.58 11.14
C ALA A 212 -9.23 -14.79 10.38
N GLN A 213 -9.26 -15.61 9.33
CA GLN A 213 -10.48 -15.94 8.58
C GLN A 213 -11.47 -16.75 9.45
N THR A 214 -10.97 -17.71 10.22
CA THR A 214 -11.78 -18.53 11.14
C THR A 214 -12.44 -17.65 12.21
N VAL A 215 -11.65 -16.79 12.87
CA VAL A 215 -12.15 -15.86 13.91
C VAL A 215 -13.15 -14.87 13.33
N ALA A 216 -12.87 -14.31 12.15
CA ALA A 216 -13.76 -13.41 11.44
C ALA A 216 -15.13 -14.06 11.18
N THR A 217 -15.12 -15.29 10.65
CA THR A 217 -16.33 -16.07 10.36
C THR A 217 -17.11 -16.39 11.64
N ARG A 218 -16.44 -16.95 12.65
CA ARG A 218 -17.05 -17.32 13.94
C ARG A 218 -17.75 -16.14 14.61
N HIS A 219 -17.11 -14.98 14.63
CA HIS A 219 -17.61 -13.80 15.32
C HIS A 219 -18.39 -12.83 14.42
N ARG A 220 -18.59 -13.16 13.14
CA ARG A 220 -19.30 -12.33 12.15
C ARG A 220 -18.73 -10.90 12.04
N VAL A 221 -17.40 -10.82 11.99
CA VAL A 221 -16.65 -9.58 11.76
C VAL A 221 -15.74 -9.73 10.54
N ASN A 222 -15.19 -8.63 10.02
CA ASN A 222 -14.24 -8.71 8.90
C ASN A 222 -12.80 -9.01 9.35
N THR A 223 -11.99 -9.59 8.46
CA THR A 223 -10.60 -9.97 8.77
C THR A 223 -9.72 -8.78 9.15
N SER A 224 -9.92 -7.60 8.52
CA SER A 224 -9.17 -6.38 8.88
C SER A 224 -9.38 -5.99 10.35
N SER A 225 -10.61 -6.13 10.86
CA SER A 225 -10.95 -5.84 12.26
C SER A 225 -10.36 -6.87 13.21
N VAL A 226 -10.28 -8.14 12.80
CA VAL A 226 -9.59 -9.19 13.55
C VAL A 226 -8.08 -8.90 13.64
N LEU A 227 -7.45 -8.50 12.53
CA LEU A 227 -6.04 -8.11 12.51
C LEU A 227 -5.77 -6.88 13.38
N LEU A 228 -6.66 -5.88 13.31
CA LEU A 228 -6.57 -4.66 14.12
C LEU A 228 -6.70 -4.97 15.62
N ALA A 229 -7.63 -5.87 15.99
CA ALA A 229 -7.80 -6.34 17.36
C ALA A 229 -6.57 -7.13 17.85
N ALA A 230 -6.03 -8.02 17.01
CA ALA A 230 -4.82 -8.78 17.32
C ALA A 230 -3.59 -7.87 17.47
N LEU A 231 -3.44 -6.86 16.61
CA LEU A 231 -2.39 -5.85 16.73
C LEU A 231 -2.52 -5.05 18.03
N GLY A 232 -3.73 -4.57 18.35
CA GLY A 232 -3.99 -3.86 19.61
C GLY A 232 -3.68 -4.71 20.85
N ALA A 233 -4.02 -6.00 20.83
CA ALA A 233 -3.69 -6.92 21.90
C ALA A 233 -2.18 -7.18 22.01
N ALA A 234 -1.49 -7.40 20.89
CA ALA A 234 -0.05 -7.65 20.85
C ALA A 234 0.77 -6.44 21.32
N LEU A 235 0.37 -5.23 20.91
CA LEU A 235 1.00 -3.99 21.38
C LEU A 235 0.88 -3.85 22.89
N ARG A 236 -0.30 -4.11 23.46
CA ARG A 236 -0.53 -4.05 24.92
C ARG A 236 0.25 -5.12 25.69
N SER A 237 0.53 -6.27 25.10
CA SER A 237 1.30 -7.33 25.77
C SER A 237 2.81 -7.11 25.71
N VAL A 238 3.31 -6.37 24.71
CA VAL A 238 4.75 -6.21 24.47
C VAL A 238 5.27 -4.85 24.93
N LEU A 239 4.51 -3.78 24.70
CA LEU A 239 4.93 -2.42 25.00
C LEU A 239 4.55 -2.02 26.42
N ALA A 240 5.47 -1.35 27.11
CA ALA A 240 5.20 -0.79 28.43
C ALA A 240 4.18 0.35 28.38
N ASP A 241 4.21 1.14 27.30
CA ASP A 241 3.28 2.25 27.04
C ASP A 241 2.61 2.06 25.66
N PRO A 242 1.60 1.18 25.55
CA PRO A 242 0.94 0.90 24.29
C PRO A 242 0.05 2.06 23.85
N PRO A 243 -0.14 2.27 22.53
CA PRO A 243 -0.98 3.36 22.05
C PRO A 243 -2.44 3.19 22.49
N ALA A 244 -3.10 4.30 22.78
CA ALA A 244 -4.54 4.33 23.05
C ALA A 244 -5.38 4.38 21.76
N ALA A 245 -4.77 4.81 20.65
CA ALA A 245 -5.42 4.93 19.35
C ALA A 245 -4.47 4.61 18.19
N LEU A 246 -5.04 4.21 17.07
CA LEU A 246 -4.37 4.02 15.79
C LEU A 246 -5.00 4.93 14.73
N LEU A 247 -4.17 5.43 13.84
CA LEU A 247 -4.58 6.15 12.64
C LEU A 247 -4.78 5.16 11.49
N LEU A 248 -5.99 5.08 10.96
CA LEU A 248 -6.36 4.15 9.89
C LEU A 248 -6.18 4.82 8.53
N VAL A 249 -5.40 4.22 7.63
CA VAL A 249 -5.30 4.75 6.26
C VAL A 249 -6.57 4.36 5.47
N ALA A 250 -7.34 5.37 5.06
CA ALA A 250 -8.64 5.20 4.42
C ALA A 250 -8.58 5.63 2.95
N SER A 251 -8.86 4.71 2.02
CA SER A 251 -8.88 5.04 0.59
C SER A 251 -10.02 6.00 0.19
N ASN A 252 -11.12 6.05 0.94
CA ASN A 252 -12.35 6.80 0.63
C ASN A 252 -13.03 6.48 -0.71
N ARG A 253 -12.51 5.54 -1.50
CA ARG A 253 -13.06 5.14 -2.81
C ARG A 253 -14.34 4.31 -2.76
N HIS A 254 -14.88 4.07 -1.56
CA HIS A 254 -16.26 3.62 -1.39
C HIS A 254 -17.27 4.75 -1.69
N HIS A 255 -16.82 6.01 -1.73
CA HIS A 255 -17.62 7.12 -2.24
C HIS A 255 -17.63 7.11 -3.77
N PRO A 256 -18.81 7.16 -4.42
CA PRO A 256 -18.92 7.12 -5.89
C PRO A 256 -18.06 8.17 -6.60
N ASP A 257 -17.99 9.38 -6.05
CA ASP A 257 -17.23 10.50 -6.61
C ASP A 257 -15.71 10.27 -6.60
N LEU A 258 -15.21 9.35 -5.77
CA LEU A 258 -13.79 9.02 -5.64
C LEU A 258 -13.44 7.65 -6.24
N ALA A 259 -14.41 6.80 -6.56
CA ALA A 259 -14.17 5.45 -7.04
C ALA A 259 -13.25 5.40 -8.28
N GLY A 260 -13.46 6.33 -9.23
CA GLY A 260 -12.67 6.45 -10.46
C GLY A 260 -11.68 7.61 -10.49
N PHE A 261 -11.46 8.34 -9.39
CA PHE A 261 -10.63 9.55 -9.38
C PHE A 261 -9.13 9.21 -9.35
N PRO A 262 -8.32 9.52 -10.38
CA PRO A 262 -6.89 9.20 -10.42
C PRO A 262 -6.05 10.25 -9.68
N GLY A 263 -6.32 10.43 -8.39
CA GLY A 263 -5.53 11.29 -7.52
C GLY A 263 -5.67 10.89 -6.06
N ILE A 264 -5.02 11.61 -5.15
CA ILE A 264 -5.13 11.34 -3.71
C ILE A 264 -6.59 11.35 -3.27
N ALA A 265 -7.07 10.17 -2.89
CA ALA A 265 -8.30 9.99 -2.13
C ALA A 265 -8.01 9.50 -0.70
N LEU A 266 -6.77 9.07 -0.46
CA LEU A 266 -6.32 8.63 0.86
C LEU A 266 -6.47 9.77 1.86
N GLN A 267 -7.08 9.46 2.99
CA GLN A 267 -7.03 10.27 4.20
C GLN A 267 -6.90 9.33 5.41
N ILE A 268 -6.84 9.90 6.60
CA ILE A 268 -6.68 9.14 7.82
C ILE A 268 -8.04 9.01 8.50
N GLY A 269 -8.31 7.91 9.20
CA GLY A 269 -9.42 7.75 10.13
C GLY A 269 -8.89 7.54 11.54
N LEU A 270 -9.71 7.81 12.55
CA LEU A 270 -9.34 7.56 13.95
C LEU A 270 -9.93 6.23 14.44
N HIS A 271 -9.08 5.37 14.98
CA HIS A 271 -9.48 4.17 15.72
C HIS A 271 -9.00 4.27 17.16
N VAL A 272 -9.93 4.42 18.10
CA VAL A 272 -9.61 4.24 19.52
C VAL A 272 -9.57 2.75 19.82
N ILE A 273 -8.45 2.27 20.37
CA ILE A 273 -8.25 0.86 20.69
C ILE A 273 -9.12 0.54 21.91
N PRO A 274 -10.10 -0.38 21.80
CA PRO A 274 -10.92 -0.76 22.95
C PRO A 274 -10.04 -1.28 24.10
N PRO A 275 -10.39 -1.01 25.36
CA PRO A 275 -9.64 -1.53 26.50
C PRO A 275 -9.64 -3.07 26.47
N ALA A 276 -8.47 -3.67 26.65
CA ALA A 276 -8.35 -5.11 26.82
C ALA A 276 -8.69 -5.45 28.29
N GLY A 277 -9.58 -6.41 28.52
CA GLY A 277 -9.84 -6.96 29.86
C GLY A 277 -10.95 -6.30 30.68
N GLY A 278 -11.91 -5.60 30.06
CA GLY A 278 -13.21 -5.41 30.71
C GLY A 278 -13.91 -6.76 30.91
N GLU A 279 -15.02 -6.81 31.67
CA GLU A 279 -15.86 -8.02 31.88
C GLU A 279 -16.42 -8.63 30.58
N GLY A 280 -16.10 -8.05 29.42
CA GLY A 280 -16.62 -8.43 28.12
C GLY A 280 -15.93 -9.61 27.46
N THR A 281 -16.70 -10.31 26.63
CA THR A 281 -16.24 -11.49 25.87
C THR A 281 -15.29 -11.14 24.72
N VAL A 282 -14.57 -12.14 24.17
CA VAL A 282 -13.77 -11.98 22.92
C VAL A 282 -14.61 -11.40 21.79
N HIS A 283 -15.88 -11.82 21.70
CA HIS A 283 -16.80 -11.32 20.70
C HIS A 283 -17.05 -9.81 20.83
N GLU A 284 -17.22 -9.31 22.05
CA GLU A 284 -17.42 -7.88 22.31
C GLU A 284 -16.18 -7.05 21.98
N TYR A 285 -14.98 -7.56 22.26
CA TYR A 285 -13.74 -6.89 21.88
C TYR A 285 -13.60 -6.75 20.36
N LEU A 286 -13.86 -7.84 19.63
CA LEU A 286 -13.82 -7.86 18.16
C LEU A 286 -14.89 -6.92 17.56
N ARG A 287 -16.12 -6.97 18.09
CA ARG A 287 -17.21 -6.10 17.64
C ARG A 287 -16.92 -4.62 17.91
N SER A 288 -16.43 -4.29 19.11
CA SER A 288 -16.03 -2.92 19.47
C SER A 288 -14.90 -2.42 18.58
N THR A 289 -13.95 -3.29 18.23
CA THR A 289 -12.86 -2.97 17.31
C THR A 289 -13.40 -2.68 15.92
N GLN A 290 -14.27 -3.55 15.38
CA GLN A 290 -14.90 -3.35 14.08
C GLN A 290 -15.71 -2.06 14.05
N ASP A 291 -16.54 -1.80 15.07
CA ASP A 291 -17.39 -0.62 15.12
C ASP A 291 -16.56 0.67 15.21
N SER A 292 -15.46 0.65 15.98
CA SER A 292 -14.50 1.74 16.05
C SER A 292 -13.83 1.97 14.69
N ALA A 293 -13.38 0.92 14.02
CA ALA A 293 -12.76 1.01 12.69
C ALA A 293 -13.73 1.52 11.62
N ILE A 294 -14.96 1.00 11.56
CA ILE A 294 -16.00 1.45 10.62
C ILE A 294 -16.30 2.94 10.82
N ARG A 295 -16.46 3.40 12.07
CA ARG A 295 -16.64 4.83 12.36
C ARG A 295 -15.44 5.66 11.91
N GLY A 296 -14.23 5.18 12.16
CA GLY A 296 -12.98 5.79 11.70
C GLY A 296 -12.96 5.96 10.18
N TYR A 297 -13.20 4.89 9.44
CA TYR A 297 -13.21 4.90 7.97
C TYR A 297 -14.36 5.75 7.39
N ALA A 298 -15.57 5.68 7.94
CA ALA A 298 -16.73 6.43 7.45
C ALA A 298 -16.56 7.95 7.60
N LYS A 299 -15.72 8.38 8.55
CA LYS A 299 -15.44 9.78 8.87
C LYS A 299 -14.05 10.24 8.42
N ALA A 300 -13.32 9.41 7.71
CA ALA A 300 -12.02 9.74 7.13
C ALA A 300 -12.12 10.66 5.91
N ARG A 301 -13.20 11.46 5.75
CA ARG A 301 -13.32 12.48 4.71
C ARG A 301 -13.63 13.84 5.33
N TYR A 302 -12.61 14.68 5.42
CA TYR A 302 -12.63 15.97 6.11
C TYR A 302 -11.53 16.91 5.55
N ASP A 303 -11.57 18.17 5.97
CA ASP A 303 -10.54 19.17 5.70
C ASP A 303 -9.27 18.86 6.51
N THR A 304 -8.23 18.40 5.82
CA THR A 304 -6.96 18.02 6.42
C THR A 304 -6.17 19.20 6.98
N THR A 305 -6.39 20.41 6.47
CA THR A 305 -5.79 21.64 7.02
C THR A 305 -6.40 21.94 8.39
N ARG A 306 -7.73 21.91 8.49
CA ARG A 306 -8.44 22.08 9.77
C ARG A 306 -8.08 21.01 10.80
N TRP A 307 -7.88 19.77 10.35
CA TRP A 307 -7.41 18.72 11.24
C TRP A 307 -6.01 19.01 11.78
N ARG A 308 -5.09 19.42 10.91
CA ARG A 308 -3.73 19.80 11.31
C ARG A 308 -3.74 20.96 12.31
N GLU A 309 -4.53 22.00 12.07
CA GLU A 309 -4.72 23.12 13.01
C GLU A 309 -5.20 22.62 14.38
N THR A 310 -6.17 21.70 14.40
CA THR A 310 -6.69 21.10 15.63
C THR A 310 -5.60 20.36 16.41
N LEU A 311 -4.80 19.53 15.71
CA LEU A 311 -3.71 18.76 16.32
C LEU A 311 -2.57 19.63 16.83
N VAL A 312 -2.20 20.69 16.11
CA VAL A 312 -1.21 21.69 16.56
C VAL A 312 -1.70 22.33 17.85
N ALA A 313 -2.95 22.81 17.87
CA ALA A 313 -3.51 23.46 19.05
C ALA A 313 -3.61 22.51 20.26
N MET A 314 -3.93 21.22 20.06
CA MET A 314 -3.90 20.22 21.14
C MET A 314 -2.48 20.00 21.68
N THR A 315 -1.49 19.96 20.79
CA THR A 315 -0.08 19.78 21.14
C THR A 315 0.45 20.96 21.94
N GLU A 316 0.15 22.18 21.51
CA GLU A 316 0.53 23.42 22.22
C GLU A 316 -0.06 23.49 23.64
N ARG A 317 -1.26 22.92 23.85
CA ARG A 317 -1.88 22.80 25.18
C ARG A 317 -1.36 21.62 26.01
N GLY A 318 -0.49 20.77 25.47
CA GLY A 318 -0.04 19.54 26.13
C GLY A 318 -1.15 18.49 26.31
N THR A 319 -2.18 18.53 25.44
CA THR A 319 -3.37 17.66 25.52
C THR A 319 -3.48 16.64 24.39
N ALA A 320 -2.55 16.68 23.41
CA ALA A 320 -2.59 15.77 22.28
C ALA A 320 -2.15 14.35 22.72
N PRO A 321 -2.96 13.31 22.45
CA PRO A 321 -2.52 11.93 22.63
C PRO A 321 -1.44 11.57 21.60
N ASP A 322 -0.76 10.44 21.79
CA ASP A 322 0.18 9.94 20.78
C ASP A 322 -0.59 9.44 19.53
N LEU A 323 -0.34 10.10 18.40
CA LEU A 323 -0.96 9.81 17.10
C LEU A 323 0.07 9.36 16.07
N SER A 324 1.18 8.77 16.53
CA SER A 324 2.27 8.32 15.67
C SER A 324 2.19 6.83 15.30
N PHE A 325 1.02 6.20 15.50
CA PHE A 325 0.76 4.80 15.24
C PHE A 325 -0.29 4.62 14.14
N TYR A 326 0.06 3.90 13.07
CA TYR A 326 -0.79 3.74 11.90
C TYR A 326 -1.11 2.28 11.61
N PHE A 327 -2.29 2.06 11.02
CA PHE A 327 -2.69 0.78 10.44
C PHE A 327 -3.25 0.98 9.03
N ASN A 328 -2.70 0.24 8.07
CA ASN A 328 -3.13 0.28 6.67
C ASN A 328 -3.35 -1.14 6.12
N ASP A 329 -4.60 -1.58 6.06
CA ASP A 329 -4.94 -2.79 5.31
C ASP A 329 -5.05 -2.45 3.82
N ALA A 330 -3.96 -2.67 3.09
CA ALA A 330 -3.83 -2.35 1.68
C ALA A 330 -4.18 -3.54 0.77
N ARG A 331 -4.73 -4.62 1.32
CA ARG A 331 -5.20 -5.77 0.54
C ARG A 331 -6.33 -5.35 -0.39
N ARG A 332 -6.31 -5.89 -1.61
CA ARG A 332 -7.44 -5.84 -2.54
C ARG A 332 -8.50 -6.87 -2.17
N SER A 333 -8.05 -8.03 -1.70
CA SER A 333 -8.91 -9.08 -1.14
C SER A 333 -9.48 -8.65 0.21
N ARG A 334 -10.75 -8.97 0.49
CA ARG A 334 -11.43 -8.62 1.76
C ARG A 334 -11.23 -9.66 2.87
N GLY A 335 -10.39 -10.64 2.63
CA GLY A 335 -10.16 -11.79 3.49
C GLY A 335 -9.39 -12.88 2.76
N TRP A 336 -9.39 -14.07 3.34
CA TRP A 336 -8.78 -15.25 2.75
C TRP A 336 -9.86 -16.30 2.48
N ASP A 337 -10.60 -16.07 1.40
CA ASP A 337 -11.73 -16.92 1.01
C ASP A 337 -11.28 -18.39 0.87
N GLY A 338 -12.06 -19.31 1.43
CA GLY A 338 -11.78 -20.75 1.43
C GLY A 338 -10.96 -21.23 2.63
N LEU A 339 -10.63 -20.35 3.58
CA LEU A 339 -9.93 -20.70 4.83
C LEU A 339 -10.86 -20.69 6.07
N GLU A 340 -12.17 -20.50 5.91
CA GLU A 340 -13.14 -20.31 7.00
C GLU A 340 -13.26 -21.52 7.96
N HIS A 341 -13.03 -22.72 7.42
CA HIS A 341 -13.25 -24.00 8.09
C HIS A 341 -11.96 -24.83 8.11
N ARG A 342 -10.82 -24.18 8.35
CA ARG A 342 -9.48 -24.80 8.35
C ARG A 342 -8.79 -24.72 9.71
N ALA A 343 -9.53 -24.48 10.79
CA ALA A 343 -8.95 -24.25 12.11
C ALA A 343 -8.16 -25.46 12.63
N GLU A 344 -8.50 -26.67 12.17
CA GLU A 344 -7.79 -27.91 12.45
C GLU A 344 -6.34 -27.91 11.93
N GLU A 345 -6.04 -27.14 10.87
CA GLU A 345 -4.65 -26.96 10.37
C GLU A 345 -3.75 -26.29 11.42
N LEU A 346 -4.33 -25.64 12.43
CA LEU A 346 -3.62 -24.89 13.47
C LEU A 346 -3.24 -25.75 14.69
N ALA A 347 -3.70 -26.99 14.79
CA ALA A 347 -3.56 -27.81 16.00
C ALA A 347 -2.09 -28.09 16.37
N SER A 348 -1.19 -28.16 15.38
CA SER A 348 0.24 -28.37 15.59
C SER A 348 1.04 -27.08 15.71
N TRP A 349 0.42 -25.91 15.50
CA TRP A 349 1.12 -24.63 15.45
C TRP A 349 1.74 -24.28 16.80
N GLN A 350 2.98 -23.79 16.77
CA GLN A 350 3.71 -23.28 17.92
C GLN A 350 4.09 -21.81 17.72
N PRO A 351 4.24 -21.01 18.79
CA PRO A 351 4.66 -19.60 18.69
C PRO A 351 5.93 -19.35 17.86
N GLY A 352 6.85 -20.32 17.82
CA GLY A 352 8.08 -20.25 17.02
C GLY A 352 7.87 -20.36 15.51
N ASP A 353 6.73 -20.88 15.05
CA ASP A 353 6.44 -21.11 13.63
C ASP A 353 6.13 -19.81 12.87
N ALA A 354 5.89 -18.71 13.58
CA ALA A 354 5.71 -17.40 12.97
C ALA A 354 7.02 -16.94 12.28
N ASN A 355 7.00 -16.93 10.94
CA ASN A 355 8.10 -16.43 10.13
C ASN A 355 8.11 -14.90 10.12
N VAL A 356 8.90 -14.33 11.04
CA VAL A 356 9.12 -12.89 11.19
C VAL A 356 10.56 -12.55 10.83
N THR A 357 10.74 -11.60 9.91
CA THR A 357 12.06 -11.20 9.40
C THR A 357 12.16 -9.69 9.24
N ALA A 358 13.32 -9.11 9.53
CA ALA A 358 13.64 -7.75 9.10
C ALA A 358 13.84 -7.74 7.58
N VAL A 359 13.13 -6.85 6.87
CA VAL A 359 13.10 -6.82 5.40
C VAL A 359 13.63 -5.51 4.81
N ALA A 360 13.61 -4.42 5.57
CA ALA A 360 14.13 -3.13 5.12
C ALA A 360 14.55 -2.23 6.29
N SER A 361 15.29 -1.17 5.96
CA SER A 361 15.62 -0.09 6.89
C SER A 361 15.40 1.26 6.23
N HIS A 362 14.86 2.21 7.00
CA HIS A 362 14.52 3.55 6.55
C HIS A 362 15.21 4.59 7.43
N ARG A 363 15.49 5.76 6.85
CA ARG A 363 16.19 6.85 7.56
C ARG A 363 15.30 8.00 7.99
N ILE A 364 14.11 8.12 7.39
CA ILE A 364 13.17 9.21 7.65
C ILE A 364 11.76 8.62 7.66
N ARG A 365 11.01 8.84 8.73
CA ARG A 365 9.59 8.50 8.86
C ARG A 365 8.89 9.51 9.78
N ASP A 366 7.56 9.56 9.66
CA ASP A 366 6.63 10.41 10.43
C ASP A 366 5.77 9.60 11.41
N ALA A 367 6.11 8.33 11.62
CA ALA A 367 5.42 7.43 12.53
C ALA A 367 6.41 6.77 13.49
N THR A 368 5.98 6.55 14.73
CA THR A 368 6.64 5.64 15.67
C THR A 368 6.42 4.19 15.22
N MET A 369 5.23 3.89 14.70
CA MET A 369 4.93 2.60 14.12
C MET A 369 3.93 2.73 12.98
N PHE A 370 4.22 2.05 11.87
CA PHE A 370 3.32 1.93 10.73
C PHE A 370 3.11 0.46 10.41
N ALA A 371 1.95 -0.07 10.79
CA ALA A 371 1.53 -1.42 10.46
C ALA A 371 0.78 -1.42 9.13
N TYR A 372 1.09 -2.38 8.24
CA TYR A 372 0.34 -2.52 7.01
C TYR A 372 0.22 -3.96 6.53
N VAL A 373 -0.85 -4.24 5.81
CA VAL A 373 -1.19 -5.58 5.33
C VAL A 373 -1.22 -5.57 3.81
N LEU A 374 -0.56 -6.54 3.19
CA LEU A 374 -0.48 -6.69 1.73
C LEU A 374 -1.16 -7.97 1.26
N ASP A 375 -1.57 -8.00 -0.02
CA ASP A 375 -2.03 -9.25 -0.64
C ASP A 375 -0.89 -10.28 -0.70
N GLY A 376 -1.20 -11.50 -0.29
CA GLY A 376 -0.25 -12.63 -0.21
C GLY A 376 -0.85 -13.96 -0.67
N GLY A 377 -1.93 -13.94 -1.44
CA GLY A 377 -2.71 -15.15 -1.72
C GLY A 377 -3.25 -15.73 -0.42
N PRO A 378 -3.03 -17.03 -0.12
CA PRO A 378 -3.51 -17.66 1.12
C PRO A 378 -2.62 -17.38 2.35
N THR A 379 -1.68 -16.45 2.25
CA THR A 379 -0.73 -16.11 3.32
C THR A 379 -1.00 -14.69 3.82
N ALA A 380 -0.98 -14.49 5.13
CA ALA A 380 -1.01 -13.16 5.72
C ALA A 380 0.37 -12.52 5.60
N ARG A 381 0.42 -11.34 4.97
CA ARG A 381 1.62 -10.52 4.82
C ARG A 381 1.44 -9.24 5.61
N ILE A 382 1.99 -9.22 6.82
CA ILE A 382 1.83 -8.12 7.77
C ILE A 382 3.19 -7.50 8.00
N HIS A 383 3.30 -6.21 7.76
CA HIS A 383 4.54 -5.45 7.90
C HIS A 383 4.41 -4.44 9.04
N LEU A 384 5.53 -4.17 9.70
CA LEU A 384 5.66 -3.22 10.80
C LEU A 384 6.93 -2.39 10.57
N VAL A 385 6.78 -1.10 10.27
CA VAL A 385 7.91 -0.16 10.28
C VAL A 385 7.92 0.53 11.63
N CYS A 386 9.02 0.44 12.38
CA CYS A 386 9.13 1.03 13.71
C CYS A 386 10.26 2.06 13.78
N ASP A 387 10.11 3.07 14.63
CA ASP A 387 11.23 3.87 15.13
C ASP A 387 12.01 3.03 16.14
N ASP A 388 13.24 2.63 15.80
CA ASP A 388 14.05 1.73 16.62
C ASP A 388 14.41 2.35 17.98
N ALA A 389 14.37 3.68 18.10
CA ALA A 389 14.61 4.38 19.37
C ALA A 389 13.42 4.32 20.34
N VAL A 390 12.22 4.03 19.83
CA VAL A 390 10.98 3.98 20.63
C VAL A 390 10.48 2.55 20.77
N ILE A 391 10.50 1.78 19.69
CA ILE A 391 10.17 0.35 19.65
C ILE A 391 11.40 -0.38 19.14
N PRO A 392 12.28 -0.86 20.06
CA PRO A 392 13.48 -1.58 19.68
C PRO A 392 13.17 -2.79 18.79
N PRO A 393 14.11 -3.23 17.93
CA PRO A 393 13.87 -4.30 16.98
C PRO A 393 13.35 -5.62 17.60
N ALA A 394 13.80 -5.96 18.81
CA ALA A 394 13.30 -7.14 19.55
C ALA A 394 11.81 -7.02 19.95
N GLN A 395 11.34 -5.81 20.27
CA GLN A 395 9.92 -5.57 20.54
C GLN A 395 9.08 -5.60 19.26
N ALA A 396 9.61 -5.09 18.15
CA ALA A 396 8.94 -5.18 16.84
C ALA A 396 8.71 -6.64 16.41
N ASP A 397 9.73 -7.51 16.54
CA ASP A 397 9.59 -8.96 16.32
C ASP A 397 8.56 -9.57 17.27
N ALA A 398 8.65 -9.26 18.58
CA ALA A 398 7.71 -9.77 19.58
C ALA A 398 6.26 -9.34 19.33
N VAL A 399 6.00 -8.13 18.82
CA VAL A 399 4.65 -7.67 18.45
C VAL A 399 4.08 -8.51 17.31
N LEU A 400 4.85 -8.78 16.26
CA LEU A 400 4.38 -9.60 15.13
C LEU A 400 4.13 -11.05 15.54
N ARG A 401 5.01 -11.64 16.37
CA ARG A 401 4.80 -12.98 16.94
C ARG A 401 3.58 -13.03 17.85
N GLY A 402 3.45 -12.06 18.75
CA GLY A 402 2.30 -11.94 19.65
C GLY A 402 0.98 -11.77 18.90
N LEU A 403 0.99 -11.07 17.77
CA LEU A 403 -0.16 -10.96 16.87
C LEU A 403 -0.55 -12.33 16.31
N ALA A 404 0.41 -13.08 15.75
CA ALA A 404 0.15 -14.43 15.20
C ALA A 404 -0.37 -15.38 16.29
N GLU A 405 0.25 -15.35 17.47
CA GLU A 405 -0.16 -16.16 18.61
C GLU A 405 -1.56 -15.83 19.10
N TYR A 406 -1.89 -14.53 19.19
CA TYR A 406 -3.24 -14.10 19.54
C TYR A 406 -4.27 -14.67 18.55
N LEU A 407 -4.02 -14.54 17.24
CA LEU A 407 -4.92 -15.04 16.21
C LEU A 407 -5.15 -16.55 16.35
N VAL A 408 -4.06 -17.34 16.42
CA VAL A 408 -4.15 -18.81 16.49
C VAL A 408 -4.86 -19.25 17.77
N ARG A 409 -4.52 -18.67 18.93
CA ARG A 409 -5.23 -18.97 20.18
C ARG A 409 -6.72 -18.68 20.09
N ARG A 410 -7.12 -17.56 19.47
CA ARG A 410 -8.54 -17.23 19.31
C ARG A 410 -9.25 -18.15 18.33
N ALA A 411 -8.57 -18.62 17.29
CA ALA A 411 -9.13 -19.60 16.35
C ALA A 411 -9.38 -20.95 17.05
N LEU A 412 -8.44 -21.44 17.86
CA LEU A 412 -8.54 -22.72 18.57
C LEU A 412 -9.50 -22.70 19.78
N ALA A 413 -9.76 -21.54 20.38
CA ALA A 413 -10.52 -21.42 21.63
C ALA A 413 -12.06 -21.43 21.49
N GLY A 414 -12.63 -21.95 20.40
CA GLY A 414 -14.10 -21.98 20.27
C GLY A 414 -14.61 -22.91 19.21
#